data_AF-A0AAN4EU69-F1
#
_entry.id   AF-A0AAN4EU69-F1
#
_cell.length_a   1.000
_cell.length_b   1.000
_cell.length_c   1.000
_cell.angle_alpha   90.00
_cell.angle_beta   90.00
_cell.angle_gamma   90.00
#
_symmetry.space_group_name_H-M   'P 1'
#
loop_
_entity.id
_entity.type
_entity.pdbx_description
1 polymer ?
#
loop_
_entity_poly.entity_id
_entity_poly.type
_entity_poly.pdbx_seq_one_letter_code
_entity_poly.pdbx_strand_id
1 'polypeptide(L)'
;MNAFPCYSNNSSMPVWLTIDEAVGVINRRTGVNIMVSEVWRYALYGHLKLSVYFQSPVKLQKICMNGSNQNEIYLETISNNISYRLCYLNDCCIRYEDFRRVKTDGVLISPTYHIIDTPLTGCEYTEVKKRLVNSLSLPQPVSGQHNYHYGIFVREKEDVFQVLSNVPGRSAFPTVVQD
;
A
#
# COMPACT_ATOMS: atom_id res chain seq x y z
N MET A 1 17.22 3.01 20.28
CA MET A 1 15.86 3.28 20.77
C MET A 1 15.10 1.97 20.71
N ASN A 2 14.77 1.39 21.87
CA ASN A 2 14.05 0.13 21.92
C ASN A 2 12.57 0.43 21.65
N ALA A 3 12.06 -0.01 20.50
CA ALA A 3 10.63 -0.01 20.24
C ALA A 3 9.99 -0.95 21.26
N PHE A 4 9.14 -0.40 22.13
CA PHE A 4 8.37 -1.22 23.05
C PHE A 4 7.34 -2.00 22.22
N PRO A 5 7.38 -3.34 22.23
CA PRO A 5 6.35 -4.11 21.57
C PRO A 5 5.07 -3.93 22.39
N CYS A 6 4.07 -3.28 21.79
CA CYS A 6 2.78 -3.05 22.42
C CYS A 6 1.92 -4.32 22.39
N TYR A 7 2.38 -5.40 23.02
CA TYR A 7 1.51 -6.56 23.25
C TYR A 7 0.52 -6.23 24.38
N SER A 8 -0.72 -5.94 23.99
CA SER A 8 -1.84 -5.72 24.90
C SER A 8 -2.40 -7.06 25.38
N ASN A 9 -2.12 -7.46 26.63
CA ASN A 9 -2.76 -8.61 27.30
C ASN A 9 -4.26 -8.39 27.64
N ASN A 10 -4.89 -7.33 27.14
CA ASN A 10 -6.32 -7.08 27.32
C ASN A 10 -7.13 -7.75 26.19
N SER A 11 -8.03 -8.65 26.56
CA SER A 11 -9.00 -9.34 25.69
C SER A 11 -10.00 -8.43 24.95
N SER A 12 -9.87 -7.10 25.10
CA SER A 12 -10.79 -6.10 24.53
C SER A 12 -10.19 -5.28 23.38
N MET A 13 -8.91 -5.48 23.02
CA MET A 13 -8.33 -4.78 21.87
C MET A 13 -8.60 -5.62 20.62
N PRO A 14 -9.31 -5.11 19.60
CA PRO A 14 -9.43 -5.83 18.35
C PRO A 14 -8.02 -6.05 17.78
N VAL A 15 -7.80 -7.21 17.15
CA VAL A 15 -6.51 -7.62 16.58
C VAL A 15 -5.98 -6.60 15.55
N TRP A 16 -6.87 -5.74 15.05
CA TRP A 16 -6.64 -4.81 13.97
C TRP A 16 -7.36 -3.49 14.28
N LEU A 17 -6.63 -2.38 14.19
CA LEU A 17 -7.19 -1.03 14.41
C LEU A 17 -7.07 -0.21 13.13
N THR A 18 -8.13 0.51 12.81
CA THR A 18 -8.03 1.64 11.88
C THR A 18 -7.16 2.73 12.50
N ILE A 19 -6.61 3.62 11.66
CA ILE A 19 -5.74 4.71 12.14
C ILE A 19 -6.45 5.63 13.15
N ASP A 20 -7.73 5.94 12.92
CA ASP A 20 -8.52 6.75 13.84
C ASP A 20 -8.73 6.05 15.20
N GLU A 21 -9.01 4.74 15.19
CA GLU A 21 -9.12 3.96 16.41
C GLU A 21 -7.79 3.86 17.16
N ALA A 22 -6.68 3.69 16.42
CA ALA A 22 -5.34 3.64 16.99
C ALA A 22 -5.00 4.95 17.72
N VAL A 23 -5.26 6.10 17.11
CA VAL A 23 -5.12 7.42 17.76
C VAL A 23 -5.98 7.50 19.02
N GLY A 24 -7.25 7.08 18.94
CA GLY A 24 -8.15 7.08 20.10
C GLY A 24 -7.69 6.15 21.24
N VAL A 25 -7.09 5.00 20.93
CA VAL A 25 -6.50 4.10 21.93
C VAL A 25 -5.24 4.70 22.55
N ILE A 26 -4.34 5.27 21.74
CA ILE A 26 -3.09 5.87 22.21
C ILE A 26 -3.40 7.03 23.15
N ASN A 27 -4.26 7.97 22.73
CA ASN A 27 -4.59 9.15 23.54
C ASN A 27 -5.24 8.76 24.88
N ARG A 28 -6.13 7.75 24.89
CA ARG A 28 -6.74 7.25 26.13
C ARG A 28 -5.75 6.57 27.07
N ARG A 29 -4.75 5.85 26.54
CA ARG A 29 -3.80 5.08 27.36
C ARG A 29 -2.63 5.93 27.88
N THR A 30 -2.14 6.87 27.09
CA THR A 30 -0.95 7.67 27.42
C THR A 30 -1.29 9.03 28.03
N GLY A 31 -2.53 9.50 27.87
CA GLY A 31 -2.92 10.87 28.23
C GLY A 31 -2.32 11.95 27.32
N VAL A 32 -1.66 11.55 26.23
CA VAL A 32 -1.16 12.46 25.20
C VAL A 32 -2.29 12.77 24.21
N ASN A 33 -2.16 13.86 23.47
CA ASN A 33 -3.09 14.22 22.39
C ASN A 33 -2.36 14.19 21.04
N ILE A 34 -2.16 12.98 20.51
CA ILE A 34 -1.64 12.82 19.15
C ILE A 34 -2.75 12.94 18.11
N MET A 35 -2.38 13.42 16.93
CA MET A 35 -3.23 13.55 15.76
C MET A 35 -2.99 12.41 14.75
N VAL A 36 -4.02 12.11 13.95
CA VAL A 36 -3.92 11.17 12.80
C VAL A 36 -2.79 11.53 11.83
N SER A 37 -2.54 12.83 11.62
CA SER A 37 -1.40 13.31 10.81
C SER A 37 -0.03 12.84 11.34
N GLU A 38 0.11 12.71 12.66
CA GLU A 38 1.37 12.24 13.26
C GLU A 38 1.60 10.76 13.00
N VAL A 39 0.54 9.95 13.05
CA VAL A 39 0.58 8.53 12.69
C VAL A 39 0.98 8.35 11.22
N TRP A 40 0.36 9.11 10.32
CA TRP A 40 0.73 9.07 8.90
C TRP A 40 2.19 9.46 8.65
N ARG A 41 2.70 10.50 9.33
CA ARG A 41 4.12 10.89 9.23
C ARG A 41 5.04 9.78 9.74
N TYR A 42 4.69 9.17 10.87
CA TYR A 42 5.48 8.11 11.47
C TYR A 42 5.57 6.86 10.57
N ALA A 43 4.46 6.51 9.91
CA ALA A 43 4.44 5.47 8.87
C ALA A 43 5.26 5.84 7.64
N LEU A 44 5.15 7.07 7.13
CA LEU A 44 5.92 7.54 5.98
C LEU A 44 7.43 7.64 6.25
N TYR A 45 7.84 7.80 7.51
CA TYR A 45 9.23 7.71 7.95
C TYR A 45 9.73 6.27 8.13
N GLY A 46 8.87 5.27 7.88
CA GLY A 46 9.22 3.86 8.00
C GLY A 46 9.31 3.36 9.45
N HIS A 47 8.84 4.16 10.42
CA HIS A 47 8.82 3.75 11.82
C HIS A 47 7.59 2.93 12.19
N LEU A 48 6.67 2.80 11.24
CA LEU A 48 5.42 2.11 11.46
C LEU A 48 4.97 1.37 10.19
N LYS A 49 4.64 0.09 10.36
CA LYS A 49 4.09 -0.72 9.28
C LYS A 49 2.60 -0.45 9.16
N LEU A 50 2.15 -0.33 7.93
CA LEU A 50 0.74 -0.22 7.59
C LEU A 50 0.34 -1.50 6.86
N SER A 51 -0.89 -1.92 7.05
CA SER A 51 -1.48 -3.08 6.39
C SER A 51 -2.76 -2.66 5.68
N VAL A 52 -3.14 -3.43 4.67
CA VAL A 52 -4.19 -3.12 3.71
C VAL A 52 -5.30 -4.13 3.90
N TYR A 53 -6.50 -3.67 4.25
CA TYR A 53 -7.67 -4.53 4.38
C TYR A 53 -8.43 -4.66 3.06
N PHE A 54 -8.59 -5.91 2.60
CA PHE A 54 -9.34 -6.30 1.42
C PHE A 54 -10.68 -6.92 1.80
N GLN A 55 -11.77 -6.17 1.60
CA GLN A 55 -13.15 -6.61 1.83
C GLN A 55 -13.61 -7.74 0.90
N SER A 56 -12.86 -8.04 -0.15
CA SER A 56 -13.15 -9.11 -1.10
C SER A 56 -11.89 -9.92 -1.41
N PRO A 57 -12.01 -11.21 -1.79
CA PRO A 57 -10.88 -12.02 -2.17
C PRO A 57 -10.09 -11.40 -3.32
N VAL A 58 -8.78 -11.24 -3.14
CA VAL A 58 -7.84 -10.75 -4.15
C VAL A 58 -6.92 -11.86 -4.61
N LYS A 59 -6.29 -11.68 -5.77
CA LYS A 59 -5.17 -12.52 -6.21
C LYS A 59 -3.88 -11.74 -6.06
N LEU A 60 -2.82 -12.43 -5.67
CA LEU A 60 -1.50 -11.86 -5.54
C LEU A 60 -0.59 -12.45 -6.60
N GLN A 61 0.26 -11.61 -7.18
CA GLN A 61 1.29 -12.02 -8.13
C GLN A 61 2.64 -11.52 -7.66
N LYS A 62 3.63 -12.40 -7.55
CA LYS A 62 4.93 -12.02 -7.00
C LYS A 62 5.67 -11.12 -7.97
N ILE A 63 6.22 -10.02 -7.46
CA ILE A 63 7.02 -9.10 -8.28
C ILE A 63 8.47 -9.58 -8.33
N CYS A 64 9.11 -9.39 -9.48
CA CYS A 64 10.54 -9.61 -9.63
C CYS A 64 11.31 -8.41 -9.08
N MET A 65 12.26 -8.65 -8.18
CA MET A 65 13.19 -7.64 -7.69
C MET A 65 14.48 -7.64 -8.51
N ASN A 66 15.10 -6.47 -8.66
CA ASN A 66 16.38 -6.36 -9.33
C ASN A 66 17.51 -6.99 -8.47
N GLY A 67 18.37 -7.80 -9.09
CA GLY A 67 19.33 -8.65 -8.37
C GLY A 67 20.48 -7.94 -7.67
N SER A 68 20.73 -6.66 -8.00
CA SER A 68 21.81 -5.84 -7.41
C SER A 68 21.39 -5.08 -6.15
N ASN A 69 20.12 -4.68 -6.05
CA ASN A 69 19.51 -4.03 -4.89
C ASN A 69 18.13 -4.66 -4.65
N GLN A 70 17.97 -5.50 -3.63
CA GLN A 70 16.71 -6.21 -3.30
C GLN A 70 15.50 -5.29 -3.00
N ASN A 71 15.67 -3.96 -3.10
CA ASN A 71 14.62 -2.97 -2.91
C ASN A 71 14.14 -2.32 -4.22
N GLU A 72 14.75 -2.61 -5.37
CA GLU A 72 14.35 -2.04 -6.65
C GLU A 72 13.42 -2.97 -7.43
N ILE A 73 12.21 -2.48 -7.71
CA ILE A 73 11.20 -3.18 -8.49
C ILE A 73 11.67 -3.29 -9.94
N TYR A 74 11.72 -4.51 -10.48
CA TYR A 74 12.07 -4.71 -11.88
C TYR A 74 10.90 -4.28 -12.78
N LEU A 75 11.17 -3.36 -13.70
CA LEU A 75 10.21 -2.90 -14.69
C LEU A 75 10.53 -3.48 -16.06
N GLU A 76 9.50 -3.90 -16.79
CA GLU A 76 9.60 -4.35 -18.18
C GLU A 76 8.67 -3.54 -19.09
N THR A 77 9.08 -3.37 -20.34
CA THR A 77 8.27 -2.67 -21.34
C THR A 77 7.17 -3.59 -21.85
N ILE A 78 5.92 -3.12 -21.78
CA ILE A 78 4.75 -3.79 -22.32
C ILE A 78 4.84 -3.87 -23.84
N SER A 79 4.42 -5.00 -24.40
CA SER A 79 4.26 -5.20 -25.85
C SER A 79 3.59 -4.02 -26.56
N ASN A 80 3.98 -3.76 -27.81
CA ASN A 80 3.38 -2.72 -28.65
C ASN A 80 1.94 -3.03 -29.08
N ASN A 81 1.39 -4.19 -28.68
CA ASN A 81 0.00 -4.52 -28.92
C ASN A 81 -0.94 -3.61 -28.11
N ILE A 82 -1.82 -2.88 -28.80
CA ILE A 82 -2.70 -1.89 -28.18
C ILE A 82 -3.71 -2.53 -27.21
N SER A 83 -4.27 -3.69 -27.55
CA SER A 83 -5.19 -4.42 -26.66
C SER A 83 -4.49 -4.82 -25.37
N TYR A 84 -3.24 -5.25 -25.47
CA TYR A 84 -2.43 -5.58 -24.31
C TYR A 84 -2.13 -4.35 -23.45
N ARG A 85 -1.78 -3.22 -24.06
CA ARG A 85 -1.57 -1.95 -23.34
C ARG A 85 -2.82 -1.49 -22.60
N LEU A 86 -3.99 -1.54 -23.24
CA LEU A 86 -5.26 -1.13 -22.63
C LEU A 86 -5.66 -1.98 -21.41
N CYS A 87 -5.25 -3.25 -21.36
CA CYS A 87 -5.55 -4.13 -20.21
C CYS A 87 -4.67 -3.87 -18.98
N TYR A 88 -3.47 -3.32 -19.16
CA TYR A 88 -2.46 -3.25 -18.10
C TYR A 88 -2.01 -1.82 -17.75
N LEU A 89 -2.33 -0.82 -18.57
CA LEU A 89 -1.94 0.57 -18.37
C LEU A 89 -3.13 1.43 -17.98
N ASN A 90 -2.90 2.35 -17.04
CA ASN A 90 -3.86 3.39 -16.74
C ASN A 90 -3.82 4.53 -17.80
N ASP A 91 -4.83 5.40 -17.79
CA ASP A 91 -4.94 6.58 -18.65
C ASP A 91 -3.68 7.47 -18.65
N CYS A 92 -3.06 7.67 -17.49
CA CYS A 92 -1.82 8.42 -17.36
C CYS A 92 -0.65 7.75 -18.09
N CYS A 93 -0.48 6.43 -17.96
CA CYS A 93 0.55 5.68 -18.68
C CYS A 93 0.43 5.87 -20.19
N ILE A 94 -0.80 5.82 -20.70
CA ILE A 94 -1.07 6.00 -22.14
C ILE A 94 -0.78 7.45 -22.55
N ARG A 95 -1.22 8.43 -21.76
CA ARG A 95 -1.05 9.86 -22.05
C ARG A 95 0.42 10.30 -22.05
N TYR A 96 1.22 9.76 -21.15
CA TYR A 96 2.63 10.11 -20.99
C TYR A 96 3.58 9.12 -21.69
N GLU A 97 3.04 8.18 -22.47
CA GLU A 97 3.79 7.14 -23.17
C GLU A 97 4.70 6.30 -22.26
N ASP A 98 4.30 6.13 -20.99
CA ASP A 98 4.98 5.23 -20.04
C ASP A 98 4.39 3.81 -20.16
N PHE A 99 4.99 3.02 -21.03
CA PHE A 99 4.58 1.64 -21.30
C PHE A 99 5.30 0.62 -20.41
N ARG A 100 5.85 1.03 -19.27
CA ARG A 100 6.50 0.11 -18.33
C ARG A 100 5.48 -0.52 -17.39
N ARG A 101 5.68 -1.79 -17.06
CA ARG A 101 4.97 -2.48 -15.99
C ARG A 101 5.95 -3.15 -15.04
N VAL A 102 5.45 -3.54 -13.88
CA VAL A 102 6.20 -4.42 -12.99
C VAL A 102 6.31 -5.79 -13.62
N LYS A 103 7.53 -6.33 -13.65
CA LYS A 103 7.74 -7.72 -14.01
C LYS A 103 7.31 -8.60 -12.86
N THR A 104 6.53 -9.62 -13.19
CA THR A 104 6.02 -10.60 -12.25
C THR A 104 6.48 -12.00 -12.64
N ASP A 105 6.51 -12.92 -11.69
CA ASP A 105 6.81 -14.33 -11.99
C ASP A 105 5.70 -15.06 -12.76
N GLY A 106 4.53 -14.43 -12.91
CA GLY A 106 3.38 -15.00 -13.61
C GLY A 106 2.48 -15.85 -12.73
N VAL A 107 2.91 -16.23 -11.52
CA VAL A 107 2.20 -17.16 -10.65
C VAL A 107 1.18 -16.41 -9.79
N LEU A 108 -0.08 -16.85 -9.85
CA LEU A 108 -1.15 -16.29 -9.04
C LEU A 108 -1.36 -17.12 -7.77
N ILE A 109 -1.33 -16.46 -6.63
CA ILE A 109 -1.68 -17.04 -5.34
C ILE A 109 -2.90 -16.33 -4.75
N SER A 110 -3.58 -17.01 -3.82
CA SER A 110 -4.65 -16.39 -3.01
C SER A 110 -4.11 -16.18 -1.60
N PRO A 111 -4.19 -14.97 -1.04
CA PRO A 111 -3.68 -14.73 0.30
C PRO A 111 -4.53 -15.48 1.31
N THR A 112 -3.90 -15.89 2.42
CA THR A 112 -4.61 -16.57 3.52
C THR A 112 -5.46 -15.59 4.32
N TYR A 113 -5.04 -14.32 4.36
CA TYR A 113 -5.65 -13.27 5.17
C TYR A 113 -6.15 -12.10 4.31
N HIS A 114 -7.17 -11.42 4.81
CA HIS A 114 -7.74 -10.22 4.18
C HIS A 114 -7.00 -8.94 4.56
N ILE A 115 -6.12 -8.98 5.56
CA ILE A 115 -5.28 -7.86 5.96
C ILE A 115 -3.85 -8.25 5.69
N ILE A 116 -3.14 -7.46 4.87
CA ILE A 116 -1.80 -7.78 4.40
C ILE A 116 -0.95 -6.52 4.47
N ASP A 117 0.26 -6.63 5.03
CA ASP A 117 1.19 -5.52 5.14
C ASP A 117 1.46 -4.87 3.79
N THR A 118 1.64 -3.57 3.78
CA THR A 118 2.11 -2.84 2.60
C THR A 118 3.55 -2.36 2.77
N PRO A 119 4.40 -2.51 1.74
CA PRO A 119 5.72 -1.92 1.74
C PRO A 119 5.72 -0.39 1.54
N LEU A 120 4.57 0.23 1.21
CA LEU A 120 4.46 1.66 0.89
C LEU A 120 5.43 2.10 -0.21
N THR A 121 5.46 1.39 -1.33
CA THR A 121 6.35 1.65 -2.48
C THR A 121 5.61 1.90 -3.80
N GLY A 122 4.29 1.67 -3.85
CA GLY A 122 3.44 1.82 -5.04
C GLY A 122 2.37 2.91 -4.90
N CYS A 123 1.19 2.65 -5.47
CA CYS A 123 0.04 3.57 -5.38
C CYS A 123 -0.38 3.83 -3.93
N GLU A 124 -0.21 2.85 -3.06
CA GLU A 124 -0.59 2.94 -1.66
C GLU A 124 0.22 3.98 -0.87
N TYR A 125 1.49 4.18 -1.22
CA TYR A 125 2.30 5.29 -0.69
C TYR A 125 1.70 6.66 -1.04
N THR A 126 1.23 6.81 -2.28
CA THR A 126 0.60 8.04 -2.76
C THR A 126 -0.72 8.30 -2.03
N GLU A 127 -1.51 7.25 -1.80
CA GLU A 127 -2.76 7.35 -1.03
C GLU A 127 -2.49 7.74 0.43
N VAL A 128 -1.47 7.18 1.08
CA VAL A 128 -1.06 7.59 2.43
C VAL A 128 -0.64 9.06 2.46
N LYS A 129 0.13 9.53 1.47
CA LYS A 129 0.47 10.96 1.33
C LYS A 129 -0.75 11.85 1.19
N LYS A 130 -1.73 11.47 0.36
CA LYS A 130 -2.99 12.22 0.23
C LYS A 130 -3.74 12.29 1.56
N ARG A 131 -3.83 11.18 2.29
CA ARG A 131 -4.47 11.15 3.62
C ARG A 131 -3.78 12.05 4.64
N LEU A 132 -2.43 12.09 4.65
CA LEU A 132 -1.67 13.03 5.47
C LEU A 132 -1.96 14.48 5.11
N VAL A 133 -1.94 14.80 3.82
CA VAL A 133 -2.17 16.17 3.34
C VAL A 133 -3.59 16.64 3.68
N ASN A 134 -4.58 15.77 3.49
CA ASN A 134 -5.97 16.05 3.86
C ASN A 134 -6.14 16.24 5.38
N SER A 135 -5.48 15.41 6.21
CA SER A 135 -5.58 15.55 7.68
C SER A 135 -4.92 16.84 8.21
N LEU A 136 -4.03 17.44 7.43
CA LEU A 136 -3.41 18.73 7.70
C LEU A 136 -4.11 19.91 7.01
N SER A 137 -5.21 19.68 6.28
CA SER A 137 -5.89 20.69 5.45
C SER A 137 -4.95 21.39 4.44
N LEU A 138 -3.97 20.65 3.92
CA LEU A 138 -3.00 21.13 2.94
C LEU A 138 -3.50 20.85 1.50
N PRO A 139 -3.02 21.58 0.49
CA PRO A 139 -3.37 21.31 -0.90
C PRO A 139 -2.84 19.93 -1.33
N GLN A 140 -3.66 19.18 -2.07
CA GLN A 140 -3.27 17.87 -2.57
C GLN A 140 -2.00 17.94 -3.44
N PRO A 141 -1.10 16.95 -3.34
CA PRO A 141 0.09 16.92 -4.18
C PRO A 141 -0.31 16.93 -5.66
N VAL A 142 0.38 17.74 -6.46
CA VAL A 142 0.11 17.86 -7.90
C VAL A 142 0.32 16.50 -8.57
N SER A 143 -0.75 15.95 -9.17
CA SER A 143 -0.67 14.72 -9.96
C SER A 143 0.34 14.89 -11.10
N GLY A 144 1.23 13.90 -11.30
CA GLY A 144 2.16 13.85 -12.42
C GLY A 144 3.65 13.82 -12.07
N GLN A 145 4.04 14.10 -10.82
CA GLN A 145 5.46 14.03 -10.41
C GLN A 145 5.90 12.63 -9.92
N HIS A 146 4.99 11.76 -9.48
CA HIS A 146 5.31 10.43 -8.94
C HIS A 146 4.27 9.41 -9.41
N ASN A 147 4.37 9.04 -10.68
CA ASN A 147 3.46 8.15 -11.39
C ASN A 147 3.85 6.67 -11.19
N TYR A 148 3.73 6.14 -9.97
CA TYR A 148 3.87 4.69 -9.76
C TYR A 148 2.56 4.01 -10.13
N HIS A 149 2.31 3.80 -11.42
CA HIS A 149 1.09 3.21 -11.97
C HIS A 149 0.98 1.69 -11.77
N TYR A 150 1.70 1.16 -10.80
CA TYR A 150 1.94 -0.26 -10.65
C TYR A 150 0.92 -0.96 -9.73
N GLY A 151 -0.18 -0.28 -9.41
CA GLY A 151 -1.22 -0.80 -8.53
C GLY A 151 -0.81 -0.80 -7.06
N ILE A 152 -1.49 -1.63 -6.28
CA ILE A 152 -1.25 -1.79 -4.84
C ILE A 152 -0.22 -2.90 -4.65
N PHE A 153 0.81 -2.63 -3.86
CA PHE A 153 1.73 -3.66 -3.38
C PHE A 153 1.42 -4.09 -1.95
N VAL A 154 1.61 -5.38 -1.71
CA VAL A 154 1.54 -6.00 -0.39
C VAL A 154 2.77 -6.88 -0.16
N ARG A 155 3.11 -7.08 1.10
CA ARG A 155 4.24 -7.89 1.56
C ARG A 155 3.70 -9.09 2.32
N GLU A 156 4.08 -10.28 1.87
CA GLU A 156 3.83 -11.52 2.61
C GLU A 156 5.19 -12.17 2.87
N LYS A 157 5.57 -12.27 4.15
CA LYS A 157 6.92 -12.66 4.58
C LYS A 157 7.98 -11.73 3.98
N GLU A 158 8.96 -12.26 3.27
CA GLU A 158 10.04 -11.50 2.62
C GLU A 158 9.70 -11.08 1.18
N ASP A 159 8.59 -11.59 0.63
CA ASP A 159 8.23 -11.38 -0.76
C ASP A 159 7.22 -10.22 -0.89
N VAL A 160 7.36 -9.47 -2.00
CA VAL A 160 6.41 -8.43 -2.38
C VAL A 160 5.55 -8.93 -3.53
N PHE A 161 4.28 -8.60 -3.46
CA PHE A 161 3.28 -9.01 -4.43
C PHE A 161 2.50 -7.80 -4.93
N GLN A 162 2.15 -7.84 -6.21
CA GLN A 162 1.16 -6.97 -6.80
C GLN A 162 -0.23 -7.56 -6.56
N VAL A 163 -1.16 -6.71 -6.14
CA VAL A 163 -2.56 -7.07 -5.94
C VAL A 163 -3.30 -6.99 -7.28
N LEU A 164 -3.96 -8.08 -7.64
CA LEU A 164 -4.86 -8.17 -8.78
C LEU A 164 -6.31 -8.31 -8.27
N SER A 165 -7.14 -7.36 -8.65
CA SER A 165 -8.59 -7.44 -8.37
C SER A 165 -9.23 -8.47 -9.30
N ASN A 166 -10.04 -9.36 -8.74
CA ASN A 166 -10.87 -10.27 -9.53
C ASN A 166 -12.04 -9.56 -10.23
N VAL A 167 -12.20 -8.25 -10.02
CA VAL A 167 -13.31 -7.48 -10.59
C VAL A 167 -12.79 -6.59 -11.72
N PRO A 168 -13.21 -6.81 -12.98
CA PRO A 168 -12.89 -5.88 -14.05
C PRO A 168 -13.51 -4.51 -13.73
N GLY A 169 -12.68 -3.46 -13.62
CA GLY A 169 -13.12 -2.07 -13.62
C GLY A 169 -13.41 -1.39 -12.28
N ARG A 170 -13.07 -1.96 -11.12
CA ARG A 170 -13.10 -1.23 -9.83
C ARG A 170 -11.80 -1.39 -9.06
N SER A 171 -11.13 -0.26 -8.81
CA SER A 171 -10.06 -0.19 -7.82
C SER A 171 -10.61 -0.64 -6.48
N ALA A 172 -10.08 -1.74 -5.95
CA ALA A 172 -10.30 -2.08 -4.55
C ALA A 172 -9.74 -0.91 -3.73
N PHE A 173 -10.61 -0.11 -3.13
CA PHE A 173 -10.18 0.90 -2.17
C PHE A 173 -9.92 0.20 -0.85
N PRO A 174 -8.68 0.12 -0.38
CA PRO A 174 -8.43 -0.53 0.89
C PRO A 174 -8.52 0.46 2.05
N THR A 175 -9.02 -0.04 3.16
CA THR A 175 -8.85 0.62 4.46
C THR A 175 -7.52 0.19 5.03
N VAL A 176 -6.69 1.15 5.41
CA VAL A 176 -5.38 0.89 6.01
C VAL A 176 -5.57 0.63 7.51
N VAL A 177 -4.98 -0.46 8.00
CA VAL A 177 -5.09 -0.99 9.37
C VAL A 177 -3.66 -1.27 9.85
N GLN A 178 -3.35 -1.04 11.13
CA GLN A 178 -1.98 -0.97 11.63
C GLN A 178 -1.71 -1.96 12.81
N ASP A 179 -0.46 -2.46 12.88
CA ASP A 179 0.22 -3.15 14.01
C ASP A 179 1.09 -2.18 14.86
#